data_AF-A0A9E7BAZ6-F1
#
_entry.id   AF-A0A9E7BAZ6-F1
#
_cell.length_a   1.000
_cell.length_b   1.000
_cell.length_c   1.000
_cell.angle_alpha   90.00
_cell.angle_beta   90.00
_cell.angle_gamma   90.00
#
_symmetry.space_group_name_H-M   'P 1'
#
loop_
_entity.id
_entity.type
_entity.pdbx_description
1 polymer ?
#
loop_
_entity_poly.entity_id
_entity_poly.type
_entity_poly.pdbx_seq_one_letter_code
_entity_poly.pdbx_strand_id
1 'polypeptide(L)'
;MARRDADDGVEPVEIGAESPLDAAVSERDRNTLAMVRKAIAERNVVLAFQPVVQASRPTSAAFYEGLVRVLDDRGRVIPARNFIETIETTELGRVIDCLALEMGLISLAEDPGLRLAINMSARSIG
;
A
#
# COMPACT_ATOMS: atom_id res chain seq x y z
N MET A 1 -72.11 3.52 -9.70
CA MET A 1 -71.15 3.99 -10.73
C MET A 1 -70.36 5.16 -10.16
N ALA A 2 -69.20 4.89 -9.58
CA ALA A 2 -68.14 5.84 -9.17
C ALA A 2 -66.93 4.94 -8.83
N ARG A 3 -66.00 4.64 -9.75
CA ARG A 3 -64.81 5.40 -10.21
C ARG A 3 -63.87 5.87 -9.09
N ARG A 4 -62.83 5.02 -8.91
CA ARG A 4 -61.40 5.30 -8.65
C ARG A 4 -61.06 6.18 -7.45
N ASP A 5 -60.55 5.53 -6.41
CA ASP A 5 -59.42 6.04 -5.63
C ASP A 5 -58.21 5.15 -5.97
N ALA A 6 -57.15 5.80 -6.46
CA ALA A 6 -55.91 5.17 -6.87
C ALA A 6 -55.09 4.85 -5.62
N ASP A 7 -54.80 3.57 -5.45
CA ASP A 7 -53.75 3.06 -4.57
C ASP A 7 -52.42 3.37 -5.27
N ASP A 8 -51.77 4.47 -4.86
CA ASP A 8 -50.40 4.80 -5.29
C ASP A 8 -49.45 3.80 -4.65
N GLY A 9 -49.33 2.64 -5.30
CA GLY A 9 -48.32 1.64 -5.02
C GLY A 9 -46.93 2.22 -5.26
N VAL A 10 -46.32 2.75 -4.19
CA VAL A 10 -44.88 2.98 -4.15
C VAL A 10 -44.23 1.61 -4.05
N GLU A 11 -43.87 1.05 -5.20
CA GLU A 11 -42.98 -0.11 -5.29
C GLU A 11 -41.70 0.19 -4.48
N PRO A 12 -41.26 -0.73 -3.61
CA PRO A 12 -40.02 -0.53 -2.86
C PRO A 12 -38.85 -0.53 -3.85
N VAL A 13 -38.13 0.58 -3.91
CA VAL A 13 -36.87 0.67 -4.65
C VAL A 13 -35.93 -0.39 -4.08
N GLU A 14 -35.66 -1.44 -4.84
CA GLU A 14 -34.60 -2.40 -4.53
C GLU A 14 -33.26 -1.67 -4.50
N ILE A 15 -32.84 -1.27 -3.29
CA ILE A 15 -31.47 -0.83 -3.01
C ILE A 15 -30.60 -2.10 -2.99
N GLY A 16 -30.30 -2.63 -4.17
CA GLY A 16 -29.59 -3.91 -4.32
C GLY A 16 -28.61 -3.99 -5.49
N ALA A 17 -28.46 -2.94 -6.30
CA ALA A 17 -27.42 -2.89 -7.33
C ALA A 17 -26.27 -2.02 -6.85
N GLU A 18 -25.06 -2.60 -6.74
CA GLU A 18 -23.81 -1.87 -6.53
C GLU A 18 -23.78 -0.64 -7.45
N SER A 19 -23.54 0.54 -6.89
CA SER A 19 -23.49 1.77 -7.68
C SER A 19 -22.41 1.64 -8.77
N PRO A 20 -22.60 2.19 -9.98
CA PRO A 20 -21.55 2.25 -11.00
C PRO A 20 -20.22 2.82 -10.48
N LEU A 21 -20.29 3.70 -9.47
CA LEU A 21 -19.12 4.20 -8.76
C LEU A 21 -18.40 3.12 -7.94
N ASP A 22 -19.14 2.30 -7.20
CA ASP A 22 -18.60 1.22 -6.36
C ASP A 22 -17.94 0.13 -7.23
N ALA A 23 -18.54 -0.19 -8.37
CA ALA A 23 -17.97 -1.10 -9.36
C ALA A 23 -16.64 -0.55 -9.92
N ALA A 24 -16.58 0.73 -10.27
CA ALA A 24 -15.37 1.38 -10.79
C ALA A 24 -14.24 1.46 -9.75
N VAL A 25 -14.57 1.74 -8.48
CA VAL A 25 -13.60 1.71 -7.37
C VAL A 25 -13.05 0.29 -7.17
N SER A 26 -13.92 -0.71 -7.13
CA SER A 26 -13.52 -2.12 -6.97
C SER A 26 -12.62 -2.62 -8.11
N GLU A 27 -12.88 -2.21 -9.35
CA GLU A 27 -12.03 -2.54 -10.49
C GLU A 27 -10.64 -1.91 -10.38
N ARG A 28 -10.59 -0.64 -9.97
CA ARG A 28 -9.32 0.08 -9.75
C ARG A 28 -8.48 -0.57 -8.66
N ASP A 29 -9.10 -1.01 -7.56
CA ASP A 29 -8.39 -1.66 -6.45
C ASP A 29 -7.82 -3.01 -6.87
N ARG A 30 -8.61 -3.82 -7.59
CA ARG A 30 -8.14 -5.09 -8.18
C ARG A 30 -6.95 -4.88 -9.11
N ASN A 31 -7.01 -3.85 -9.97
CA ASN A 31 -5.93 -3.52 -10.89
C ASN A 31 -4.65 -3.10 -10.14
N THR A 32 -4.80 -2.34 -9.04
CA THR A 32 -3.66 -1.94 -8.20
C THR A 32 -3.00 -3.16 -7.57
N LEU A 33 -3.78 -4.07 -6.97
CA LEU A 33 -3.22 -5.27 -6.33
C LEU A 33 -2.54 -6.22 -7.32
N ALA A 34 -3.07 -6.34 -8.54
CA ALA A 34 -2.43 -7.11 -9.61
C ALA A 34 -1.05 -6.52 -9.98
N MET A 35 -0.98 -5.20 -10.10
CA MET A 35 0.27 -4.48 -10.38
C MET A 35 1.30 -4.65 -9.24
N VAL A 36 0.86 -4.53 -7.99
CA VAL A 36 1.72 -4.69 -6.81
C VAL A 36 2.26 -6.12 -6.70
N ARG A 37 1.41 -7.13 -6.90
CA ARG A 37 1.85 -8.54 -6.94
C ARG A 37 2.91 -8.77 -8.00
N LYS A 38 2.69 -8.27 -9.22
CA LYS A 38 3.66 -8.38 -10.31
C LYS A 38 4.99 -7.71 -9.96
N ALA A 39 4.93 -6.46 -9.47
CA ALA A 39 6.13 -5.71 -9.09
C ALA A 39 6.97 -6.42 -8.02
N ILE A 40 6.32 -6.98 -7.00
CA ILE A 40 7.02 -7.72 -5.93
C ILE A 40 7.62 -9.02 -6.46
N ALA A 41 6.90 -9.76 -7.31
CA ALA A 41 7.41 -10.97 -7.94
C ALA A 41 8.63 -10.70 -8.83
N GLU A 42 8.65 -9.55 -9.51
CA GLU A 42 9.77 -9.07 -10.33
C GLU A 42 10.86 -8.36 -9.52
N ARG A 43 10.71 -8.26 -8.18
CA ARG A 43 11.60 -7.49 -7.29
C ARG A 43 11.77 -6.03 -7.72
N ASN A 44 10.75 -5.44 -8.34
CA ASN A 44 10.67 -4.02 -8.68
C ASN A 44 10.35 -3.19 -7.42
N VAL A 45 11.28 -3.20 -6.48
CA VAL A 45 11.20 -2.49 -5.22
C VAL A 45 12.51 -1.75 -4.96
N VAL A 46 12.41 -0.62 -4.26
CA VAL A 46 13.58 0.14 -3.82
C VAL A 46 13.40 0.58 -2.38
N LEU A 47 14.51 0.85 -1.70
CA LEU A 47 14.53 1.36 -0.34
C LEU A 47 14.87 2.86 -0.35
N ALA A 48 13.89 3.71 -0.04
CA ALA A 48 14.08 5.16 0.03
C ALA A 48 14.51 5.56 1.44
N PHE A 49 15.54 6.39 1.58
CA PHE A 49 16.11 6.76 2.88
C PHE A 49 15.60 8.14 3.29
N GLN A 50 14.79 8.18 4.35
CA GLN A 50 14.30 9.43 4.92
C GLN A 50 15.18 9.83 6.11
N PRO A 51 15.81 11.02 6.11
CA PRO A 51 16.63 11.44 7.23
C PRO A 51 15.79 11.74 8.47
N VAL A 52 16.19 11.21 9.62
CA VAL A 52 15.67 11.57 10.93
C VAL A 52 16.69 12.46 11.63
N VAL A 53 16.29 13.69 11.97
CA VAL A 53 17.17 14.72 12.55
C VAL A 53 16.83 14.99 14.00
N GLN A 54 17.82 15.43 14.77
CA GLN A 54 17.57 15.97 16.11
C GLN A 54 17.01 17.39 15.97
N ALA A 55 15.96 17.73 16.73
CA ALA A 55 15.36 19.07 16.70
C ALA A 55 16.38 20.19 17.03
N SER A 56 17.35 19.90 17.89
CA SER A 56 18.45 20.82 18.23
C SER A 56 19.55 20.92 17.15
N ARG A 57 19.57 20.02 16.17
CA ARG A 57 20.58 19.94 15.08
C ARG A 57 19.94 19.47 13.77
N PRO A 58 19.08 20.29 13.12
CA PRO A 58 18.28 19.87 11.97
C PRO A 58 19.08 19.72 10.67
N THR A 59 20.33 20.19 10.62
CA THR A 59 21.18 20.14 9.42
C THR A 59 21.93 18.82 9.25
N SER A 60 21.88 17.93 10.24
CA SER A 60 22.55 16.64 10.22
C SER A 60 21.58 15.52 10.57
N ALA A 61 21.51 14.48 9.73
CA ALA A 61 20.78 13.26 10.05
C ALA A 61 21.42 12.54 11.25
N ALA A 62 20.60 12.14 12.22
CA ALA A 62 21.00 11.28 13.32
C ALA A 62 21.04 9.80 12.88
N PHE A 63 20.09 9.42 12.03
CA PHE A 63 19.98 8.15 11.32
C PHE A 63 18.99 8.31 10.16
N TYR A 64 18.79 7.27 9.37
CA TYR A 64 17.81 7.22 8.28
C TYR A 64 16.74 6.18 8.57
N GLU A 65 15.51 6.47 8.17
CA GLU A 65 14.44 5.49 8.08
C GLU A 65 14.37 4.96 6.64
N GLY A 66 14.50 3.65 6.50
CA GLY A 66 14.35 2.94 5.22
C GLY A 66 12.88 2.66 4.94
N LEU A 67 12.35 3.32 3.91
CA LEU A 67 10.97 3.20 3.48
C LEU A 67 10.89 2.50 2.13
N VAL A 68 10.33 1.29 2.12
CA VAL A 68 10.16 0.52 0.88
C VAL A 68 9.22 1.24 -0.09
N ARG A 69 9.54 1.15 -1.38
CA ARG A 69 8.74 1.67 -2.49
C ARG A 69 8.59 0.56 -3.52
N VAL A 70 7.35 0.32 -3.93
CA VAL A 70 7.02 -0.61 -5.01
C VAL A 70 6.92 0.18 -6.31
N LEU A 71 7.56 -0.30 -7.37
CA LEU A 71 7.61 0.37 -8.66
C LEU A 71 6.73 -0.36 -9.68
N ASP A 72 6.02 0.39 -10.53
CA ASP A 72 5.34 -0.17 -11.69
C ASP A 72 6.33 -0.52 -12.82
N ASP A 73 5.81 -1.04 -13.92
CA ASP A 73 6.58 -1.42 -15.11
C ASP A 73 7.27 -0.23 -15.81
N ARG A 74 6.91 1.01 -15.46
CA ARG A 74 7.53 2.24 -15.94
C ARG A 74 8.48 2.85 -14.90
N GLY A 75 8.76 2.15 -13.81
CA GLY A 75 9.63 2.62 -12.73
C GLY A 75 9.00 3.69 -11.83
N ARG A 76 7.68 3.90 -11.91
CA ARG A 76 6.98 4.89 -11.09
C ARG A 76 6.55 4.27 -9.76
N VAL A 77 6.62 5.04 -8.69
CA VAL A 77 6.18 4.59 -7.37
C VAL A 77 4.66 4.35 -7.36
N ILE A 78 4.26 3.13 -7.02
CA ILE A 78 2.87 2.82 -6.68
C ILE A 78 2.61 3.34 -5.26
N PRO A 79 1.63 4.24 -5.04
CA PRO A 79 1.38 4.79 -3.70
C PRO A 79 0.97 3.71 -2.71
N ALA A 80 1.70 3.60 -1.60
CA ALA A 80 1.46 2.59 -0.56
C ALA A 80 0.01 2.61 -0.03
N ARG A 81 -0.58 3.80 0.15
CA ARG A 81 -1.99 3.96 0.59
C ARG A 81 -3.01 3.19 -0.26
N ASN A 82 -2.67 2.87 -1.52
CA ASN A 82 -3.59 2.17 -2.42
C ASN A 82 -3.56 0.64 -2.21
N PHE A 83 -2.63 0.09 -1.44
CA PHE A 83 -2.49 -1.36 -1.30
C PHE A 83 -2.03 -1.84 0.08
N ILE A 84 -1.39 -1.00 0.90
CA ILE A 84 -0.65 -1.43 2.09
C ILE A 84 -1.58 -2.11 3.11
N GLU A 85 -2.73 -1.51 3.41
CA GLU A 85 -3.74 -2.07 4.33
C GLU A 85 -4.24 -3.44 3.85
N THR A 86 -4.38 -3.61 2.53
CA THR A 86 -4.86 -4.85 1.94
C THR A 86 -3.84 -5.98 2.03
N ILE A 87 -2.55 -5.66 1.98
CA ILE A 87 -1.49 -6.68 1.88
C ILE A 87 -0.74 -6.92 3.19
N GLU A 88 -0.83 -6.00 4.16
CA GLU A 88 -0.09 -6.04 5.43
C GLU A 88 -0.27 -7.38 6.15
N THR A 89 -1.48 -7.93 6.13
CA THR A 89 -1.80 -9.19 6.81
C THR A 89 -1.63 -10.43 5.94
N THR A 90 -1.08 -10.30 4.72
CA THR A 90 -0.91 -11.38 3.74
C THR A 90 0.56 -11.79 3.60
N GLU A 91 0.82 -12.91 2.93
CA GLU A 91 2.21 -13.30 2.57
C GLU A 91 2.91 -12.25 1.72
N LEU A 92 2.18 -11.45 0.95
CA LEU A 92 2.75 -10.40 0.13
C LEU A 92 3.38 -9.30 1.00
N GLY A 93 2.75 -8.96 2.13
CA GLY A 93 3.33 -8.05 3.13
C GLY A 93 4.64 -8.58 3.71
N ARG A 94 4.68 -9.88 4.05
CA ARG A 94 5.90 -10.53 4.55
C ARG A 94 7.04 -10.52 3.52
N VAL A 95 6.73 -10.72 2.25
CA VAL A 95 7.74 -10.63 1.18
C VAL A 95 8.30 -9.20 1.06
N ILE A 96 7.47 -8.17 1.18
CA ILE A 96 7.93 -6.77 1.21
C ILE A 96 8.88 -6.52 2.38
N ASP A 97 8.52 -6.98 3.58
CA ASP A 97 9.38 -6.84 4.77
C ASP A 97 10.73 -7.52 4.55
N CYS A 98 10.75 -8.75 4.01
CA CYS A 98 11.98 -9.46 3.68
C CYS A 98 12.82 -8.70 2.63
N LEU A 99 12.21 -8.14 1.59
CA LEU A 99 12.91 -7.35 0.58
C LEU A 99 13.48 -6.06 1.18
N ALA A 100 12.73 -5.38 2.05
CA ALA A 100 13.19 -4.18 2.75
C ALA A 100 14.39 -4.50 3.67
N LEU A 101 14.32 -5.61 4.42
CA LEU A 101 15.40 -6.07 5.27
C LEU A 101 16.64 -6.49 4.47
N GLU A 102 16.47 -7.23 3.37
CA GLU A 102 17.54 -7.64 2.45
C GLU A 102 18.28 -6.40 1.92
N MET A 103 17.56 -5.43 1.35
CA MET A 103 18.14 -4.18 0.86
C MET A 103 18.81 -3.37 1.98
N GLY A 104 18.21 -3.32 3.17
CA GLY A 104 18.76 -2.63 4.33
C GLY A 104 20.08 -3.24 4.81
N LEU A 105 20.17 -4.57 4.89
CA LEU A 105 21.38 -5.28 5.28
C LEU A 105 22.50 -5.11 4.24
N ILE A 106 22.17 -5.16 2.95
CA ILE A 106 23.13 -4.85 1.87
C ILE A 106 23.66 -3.42 2.04
N SER A 107 22.78 -2.45 2.26
CA SER A 107 23.17 -1.04 2.43
C SER A 107 24.08 -0.83 3.63
N LEU A 108 23.83 -1.51 4.75
CA LEU A 108 24.68 -1.47 5.95
C LEU A 108 26.03 -2.16 5.75
N ALA A 109 26.11 -3.18 4.89
CA ALA A 109 27.36 -3.82 4.53
C ALA A 109 28.22 -2.93 3.61
N GLU A 110 27.58 -2.18 2.72
CA GLU A 110 28.25 -1.24 1.80
C GLU A 110 28.73 0.03 2.51
N ASP A 111 27.96 0.53 3.49
CA ASP A 111 28.34 1.68 4.31
C ASP A 111 28.24 1.36 5.82
N PRO A 112 29.36 0.95 6.46
CA PRO A 112 29.39 0.68 7.90
C PRO A 112 29.12 1.90 8.79
N GLY A 113 29.16 3.13 8.24
CA GLY A 113 28.81 4.36 8.95
C GLY A 113 27.32 4.67 8.92
N LEU A 114 26.56 4.00 8.05
CA LEU A 114 25.13 4.17 7.93
C LEU A 114 24.41 3.66 9.19
N ARG A 115 23.51 4.48 9.70
CA ARG A 115 22.55 4.09 10.75
C ARG A 115 21.17 4.07 10.12
N LEU A 116 20.58 2.88 10.03
CA LEU A 116 19.33 2.64 9.31
C LEU A 116 18.30 1.98 10.22
N ALA A 117 17.08 2.52 10.24
CA ALA A 117 15.91 1.88 10.81
C ALA A 117 15.08 1.26 9.68
N ILE A 118 14.67 -0.01 9.84
CA ILE A 118 13.81 -0.72 8.90
C ILE A 118 12.50 -1.07 9.61
N ASN A 119 11.38 -0.76 8.98
CA ASN A 119 10.07 -1.14 9.47
C ASN A 119 9.81 -2.62 9.18
N MET A 120 9.23 -3.32 10.16
CA MET A 120 8.87 -4.73 10.05
C MET A 120 7.44 -4.90 10.59
N SER A 121 6.57 -5.59 9.86
CA SER A 121 5.24 -5.91 10.37
C SER A 121 5.33 -6.94 11.51
N ALA A 122 4.37 -6.92 12.42
CA ALA A 122 4.31 -7.85 13.54
C ALA A 122 4.28 -9.33 13.10
N ARG A 123 3.76 -9.60 11.90
CA ARG A 123 3.74 -10.93 11.29
C ARG A 123 5.14 -11.43 10.90
N SER A 124 6.06 -10.52 10.58
CA SER A 124 7.39 -10.86 10.05
C SER A 124 8.46 -11.02 11.13
N ILE A 125 8.11 -10.82 12.41
CA ILE A 125 9.03 -10.88 13.56
C ILE A 125 8.89 -12.22 14.34
N GLY A 126 7.96 -13.10 13.95
CA GLY A 126 7.68 -14.41 14.59
C GLY A 126 7.79 -15.59 13.64
#